data_AF-J4IQC2-F1
#
_entry.id   AF-J4IQC2-F1
#
_cell.length_a   1.000
_cell.length_b   1.000
_cell.length_c   1.000
_cell.angle_alpha   90.00
_cell.angle_beta   90.00
_cell.angle_gamma   90.00
#
_symmetry.space_group_name_H-M   'P 1'
#
loop_
_entity.id
_entity.type
_entity.pdbx_description
1 polymer ?
#
loop_
_entity_poly.entity_id
_entity_poly.type
_entity_poly.pdbx_seq_one_letter_code
_entity_poly.pdbx_strand_id
1 'polypeptide(L)'
;MPLLFAHLTETGFGGFYDGIVHLLITPSDVLLVLGLALLAGQQGAAGGRLLLALLPVSWWLGGSVGRIWGLDQTLGLITTLMVIGVGVLVALAQRVRSSLLALLVITSGALFGLVNGFTMPSARSGGSLDMLGVVSAVAVLSVLISGQVVVMRSLGLKIAVRVTGSWIAAAGLLSLGLWLKG
;
A
#
# COMPACT_ATOMS: atom_id res chain seq x y z
N MET A 1 -24.08 28.50 7.13
CA MET A 1 -22.62 28.73 6.97
C MET A 1 -22.05 27.45 6.39
N PRO A 2 -21.44 27.44 5.19
CA PRO A 2 -20.86 26.22 4.66
C PRO A 2 -19.65 25.86 5.52
N LEU A 3 -19.63 24.65 6.06
CA LEU A 3 -18.45 24.08 6.71
C LEU A 3 -17.39 23.93 5.62
N LEU A 4 -16.41 24.85 5.58
CA LEU A 4 -15.21 24.71 4.76
C LEU A 4 -14.41 23.54 5.33
N PHE A 5 -14.56 22.36 4.72
CA PHE A 5 -13.62 21.26 4.91
C PHE A 5 -12.31 21.64 4.22
N ALA A 6 -11.45 22.41 4.90
CA ALA A 6 -10.09 22.73 4.46
C ALA A 6 -9.14 21.50 4.48
N HIS A 7 -9.69 20.29 4.62
CA HIS A 7 -8.96 19.03 4.75
C HIS A 7 -9.09 18.11 3.52
N LEU A 8 -9.82 18.52 2.49
CA LEU A 8 -9.83 17.81 1.22
C LEU A 8 -8.66 18.33 0.38
N THR A 9 -7.60 17.53 0.31
CA THR A 9 -6.46 17.75 -0.60
C THR A 9 -6.92 17.53 -2.05
N GLU A 10 -7.67 18.51 -2.58
CA GLU A 10 -7.95 18.62 -4.00
C GLU A 10 -6.74 19.29 -4.65
N THR A 11 -6.08 18.59 -5.59
CA THR A 11 -4.90 19.09 -6.30
C THR A 11 -5.28 20.16 -7.35
N GLY A 12 -6.56 20.24 -7.72
CA GLY A 12 -7.05 21.07 -8.80
C GLY A 12 -6.77 20.51 -10.21
N PHE A 13 -6.02 19.39 -10.32
CA PHE A 13 -5.70 18.73 -11.59
C PHE A 13 -6.69 17.61 -11.98
N GLY A 14 -7.66 17.33 -11.12
CA GLY A 14 -8.73 16.37 -11.35
C GLY A 14 -8.50 15.03 -10.65
N GLY A 15 -9.58 14.26 -10.56
CA GLY A 15 -9.68 13.08 -9.71
C GLY A 15 -8.55 12.05 -9.86
N PHE A 16 -8.07 11.81 -11.08
CA PHE A 16 -6.93 10.91 -11.31
C PHE A 16 -5.66 11.35 -10.57
N TYR A 17 -5.33 12.64 -10.60
CA TYR A 17 -4.16 13.18 -9.89
C TYR A 17 -4.41 13.26 -8.39
N ASP A 18 -5.64 13.54 -7.96
CA ASP A 18 -6.03 13.49 -6.55
C ASP A 18 -5.82 12.08 -5.98
N GLY A 19 -6.14 11.04 -6.75
CA GLY A 19 -5.87 9.65 -6.40
C GLY A 19 -4.38 9.31 -6.27
N ILE A 20 -3.55 9.80 -7.19
CA ILE A 20 -2.09 9.64 -7.09
C ILE A 20 -1.58 10.29 -5.80
N VAL A 21 -2.02 11.52 -5.53
CA VAL A 21 -1.60 12.27 -4.33
C VAL A 21 -2.11 11.59 -3.07
N HIS A 22 -3.35 11.09 -3.06
CA HIS A 22 -3.94 10.36 -1.94
C HIS A 22 -3.05 9.20 -1.50
N LEU A 23 -2.55 8.40 -2.45
CA LEU A 23 -1.62 7.32 -2.14
C LEU A 23 -0.37 7.85 -1.42
N LEU A 24 0.22 8.95 -1.91
CA LEU A 24 1.48 9.49 -1.41
C LEU A 24 1.37 10.17 -0.04
N ILE A 25 0.19 10.71 0.29
CA ILE A 25 -0.07 11.37 1.57
C ILE A 25 -0.65 10.42 2.62
N THR A 26 -1.06 9.20 2.23
CA THR A 26 -1.60 8.19 3.14
C THR A 26 -0.46 7.27 3.62
N PRO A 27 0.08 7.46 4.84
CA PRO A 27 1.33 6.82 5.23
C PRO A 27 1.26 5.29 5.26
N SER A 28 0.14 4.72 5.69
CA SER A 28 -0.09 3.27 5.71
C SER A 28 0.06 2.66 4.32
N ASP A 29 -0.46 3.33 3.29
CA ASP A 29 -0.49 2.84 1.93
C ASP A 29 0.90 2.90 1.31
N VAL A 30 1.62 4.01 1.50
CA VAL A 30 3.02 4.14 1.07
C VAL A 30 3.88 3.05 1.72
N LEU A 31 3.74 2.85 3.04
CA LEU A 31 4.52 1.86 3.77
C LEU A 31 4.21 0.43 3.32
N LEU A 32 2.94 0.12 3.05
CA LEU A 32 2.56 -1.19 2.52
C LEU A 32 3.13 -1.41 1.12
N VAL A 33 2.93 -0.46 0.19
CA VAL A 33 3.39 -0.59 -1.21
C VAL A 33 4.91 -0.71 -1.25
N LEU A 34 5.61 0.14 -0.50
CA LEU A 34 7.06 0.05 -0.33
C LEU A 34 7.46 -1.32 0.22
N GLY A 35 6.85 -1.77 1.31
CA GLY A 35 7.16 -3.04 1.95
C GLY A 35 6.95 -4.25 1.03
N LEU A 36 5.81 -4.32 0.33
CA LEU A 36 5.52 -5.40 -0.61
C LEU A 36 6.44 -5.36 -1.82
N ALA A 37 6.80 -4.18 -2.33
CA ALA A 37 7.74 -4.04 -3.44
C ALA A 37 9.17 -4.48 -3.07
N LEU A 38 9.64 -4.11 -1.87
CA LEU A 38 10.91 -4.58 -1.33
C LEU A 38 10.89 -6.10 -1.13
N LEU A 39 9.84 -6.64 -0.50
CA LEU A 39 9.70 -8.08 -0.24
C LEU A 39 9.66 -8.89 -1.54
N ALA A 40 8.86 -8.47 -2.51
CA ALA A 40 8.73 -9.11 -3.81
C ALA A 40 10.05 -9.07 -4.60
N GLY A 41 10.76 -7.94 -4.54
CA GLY A 41 12.08 -7.81 -5.15
C GLY A 41 13.13 -8.73 -4.50
N GLN A 42 13.08 -8.92 -3.18
CA GLN A 42 13.93 -9.91 -2.48
C GLN A 42 13.67 -11.36 -2.94
N GLN A 43 12.47 -11.66 -3.45
CA GLN A 43 12.14 -12.97 -4.05
C GLN A 43 12.59 -13.11 -5.52
N GLY A 44 13.26 -12.10 -6.07
CA GLY A 44 13.75 -12.08 -7.44
C GLY A 44 12.69 -11.71 -8.48
N ALA A 45 13.05 -11.84 -9.76
CA ALA A 45 12.22 -11.38 -10.87
C ALA A 45 10.82 -12.01 -10.92
N ALA A 46 10.67 -13.26 -10.46
CA ALA A 46 9.37 -13.93 -10.37
C ALA A 46 8.47 -13.26 -9.31
N GLY A 47 9.02 -12.87 -8.15
CA GLY A 47 8.28 -12.16 -7.12
C GLY A 47 7.82 -10.78 -7.57
N GLY A 48 8.70 -10.01 -8.21
CA GLY A 48 8.34 -8.70 -8.78
C GLY A 48 7.23 -8.77 -9.84
N ARG A 49 7.28 -9.76 -10.75
CA ARG A 49 6.21 -9.99 -11.73
C ARG A 49 4.87 -10.37 -11.08
N LEU A 50 4.91 -11.22 -10.06
CA LEU A 50 3.73 -11.61 -9.30
C LEU A 50 3.10 -10.40 -8.61
N LEU A 51 3.92 -9.54 -7.98
CA LEU A 51 3.45 -8.31 -7.36
C LEU A 51 2.76 -7.41 -8.37
N LEU A 52 3.41 -7.15 -9.52
CA LEU A 52 2.87 -6.28 -10.57
C LEU A 52 1.56 -6.80 -11.14
N ALA A 53 1.40 -8.11 -11.26
CA ALA A 53 0.18 -8.73 -11.77
C ALA A 53 -0.97 -8.71 -10.76
N LEU A 54 -0.69 -8.95 -9.48
CA LEU A 54 -1.72 -9.19 -8.47
C LEU A 54 -2.10 -7.92 -7.70
N LEU A 55 -1.13 -7.10 -7.28
CA LEU A 55 -1.39 -5.97 -6.38
C LEU A 55 -2.33 -4.92 -7.00
N PRO A 56 -2.12 -4.42 -8.24
CA PRO A 56 -3.00 -3.41 -8.81
C PRO A 56 -4.43 -3.92 -9.00
N VAL A 57 -4.57 -5.20 -9.41
CA VAL A 57 -5.88 -5.83 -9.64
C VAL A 57 -6.63 -6.04 -8.34
N SER A 58 -5.97 -6.59 -7.31
CA SER A 58 -6.61 -6.80 -6.01
C SER A 58 -6.98 -5.47 -5.34
N TRP A 59 -6.14 -4.44 -5.47
CA TRP A 59 -6.41 -3.09 -4.99
C TRP A 59 -7.62 -2.45 -5.68
N TRP A 60 -7.70 -2.57 -7.01
CA TRP A 60 -8.84 -2.11 -7.78
C TRP A 60 -10.16 -2.78 -7.36
N LEU A 61 -10.14 -4.11 -7.21
CA LEU A 61 -11.29 -4.89 -6.78
C LEU A 61 -11.72 -4.52 -5.36
N GLY A 62 -10.75 -4.42 -4.43
CA GLY A 62 -10.98 -3.93 -3.08
C GLY A 62 -11.64 -2.56 -3.07
N GLY A 63 -11.06 -1.59 -3.79
CA GLY A 63 -11.59 -0.23 -3.85
C GLY A 63 -12.95 -0.13 -4.52
N SER A 64 -13.24 -1.00 -5.49
CA SER A 64 -14.56 -1.08 -6.08
C SER A 64 -15.62 -1.54 -5.07
N VAL A 65 -15.29 -2.50 -4.21
CA VAL A 65 -16.16 -2.97 -3.13
C VAL A 65 -16.29 -1.92 -2.01
N GLY A 66 -15.18 -1.29 -1.62
CA GLY A 66 -15.13 -0.27 -0.57
C GLY A 66 -16.02 0.95 -0.81
N ARG A 67 -16.28 1.31 -2.07
CA ARG A 67 -17.24 2.38 -2.42
C ARG A 67 -18.69 2.06 -2.05
N ILE A 68 -19.04 0.78 -1.96
CA ILE A 68 -20.41 0.32 -1.71
C ILE A 68 -20.62 0.02 -0.22
N TRP A 69 -19.55 -0.24 0.51
CA TRP A 69 -19.59 -0.66 1.91
C TRP A 69 -19.09 0.42 2.87
N GLY A 70 -19.88 0.68 3.92
CA GLY A 70 -19.45 1.49 5.05
C GLY A 70 -18.59 0.67 6.01
N LEU A 71 -17.41 1.18 6.38
CA LEU A 71 -16.43 0.43 7.17
C LEU A 71 -16.28 0.97 8.59
N ASP A 72 -15.91 0.08 9.52
CA ASP A 72 -15.69 0.37 10.93
C ASP A 72 -14.20 0.66 11.26
N GLN A 73 -13.92 0.97 12.51
CA GLN A 73 -12.56 1.24 13.00
C GLN A 73 -11.64 -0.01 13.03
N THR A 74 -12.20 -1.23 12.98
CA THR A 74 -11.45 -2.50 13.10
C THR A 74 -10.46 -2.69 11.95
N LEU A 75 -10.76 -2.15 10.76
CA LEU A 75 -9.85 -2.22 9.60
C LEU A 75 -8.57 -1.40 9.78
N GLY A 76 -8.60 -0.34 10.58
CA GLY A 76 -7.40 0.43 10.93
C GLY A 76 -6.39 -0.43 11.69
N LEU A 77 -6.86 -1.26 12.62
CA LEU A 77 -6.01 -2.21 13.34
C LEU A 77 -5.44 -3.29 12.41
N ILE A 78 -6.28 -3.89 11.56
CA ILE A 78 -5.87 -4.96 10.65
C ILE A 78 -4.82 -4.46 9.65
N THR A 79 -5.05 -3.31 9.01
CA THR A 79 -4.10 -2.70 8.08
C THR A 79 -2.78 -2.36 8.77
N THR A 80 -2.82 -1.85 10.01
CA THR A 80 -1.62 -1.60 10.82
C THR A 80 -0.82 -2.87 11.09
N LEU A 81 -1.48 -3.96 11.51
CA LEU A 81 -0.84 -5.26 11.72
C LEU A 81 -0.25 -5.82 10.42
N MET A 82 -0.91 -5.59 9.29
CA MET A 82 -0.42 -6.00 7.97
C MET A 82 0.89 -5.27 7.62
N VAL A 83 0.97 -3.95 7.82
CA VAL A 83 2.19 -3.16 7.59
C VAL A 83 3.34 -3.66 8.47
N ILE A 84 3.07 -3.93 9.76
CA ILE A 84 4.07 -4.49 10.68
C ILE A 84 4.58 -5.83 10.14
N GLY A 85 3.67 -6.74 9.80
CA GLY A 85 4.02 -8.06 9.29
C GLY A 85 4.88 -8.00 8.02
N VAL A 86 4.50 -7.15 7.06
CA VAL A 86 5.28 -6.93 5.83
C VAL A 86 6.67 -6.37 6.15
N GLY A 87 6.76 -5.35 7.01
CA GLY A 87 8.04 -4.77 7.42
C GLY A 87 8.98 -5.79 8.08
N VAL A 88 8.45 -6.64 8.96
CA VAL A 88 9.21 -7.73 9.59
C VAL A 88 9.70 -8.73 8.54
N LEU A 89 8.86 -9.14 7.59
CA LEU A 89 9.26 -10.05 6.52
C LEU A 89 10.39 -9.48 5.66
N VAL A 90 10.32 -8.18 5.32
CA VAL A 90 11.40 -7.48 4.59
C VAL A 90 12.69 -7.44 5.40
N ALA A 91 12.61 -7.15 6.70
CA ALA A 91 13.77 -7.07 7.60
C ALA A 91 14.48 -8.42 7.77
N LEU A 92 13.70 -9.50 7.83
CA LEU A 92 14.22 -10.86 7.94
C LEU A 92 14.80 -11.39 6.61
N ALA A 93 14.45 -10.76 5.47
CA ALA A 93 14.87 -11.16 4.13
C ALA A 93 14.69 -12.66 3.86
N GLN A 94 13.62 -13.24 4.41
CA GLN A 94 13.35 -14.67 4.27
C GLN A 94 12.84 -14.98 2.86
N ARG A 95 13.19 -16.17 2.35
CA ARG A 95 12.55 -16.69 1.14
C ARG A 95 11.15 -17.15 1.46
N VAL A 96 10.17 -16.53 0.80
CA VAL A 96 8.75 -16.83 0.98
C VAL A 96 8.31 -17.75 -0.16
N ARG A 97 7.46 -18.74 0.13
CA ARG A 97 6.85 -19.57 -0.92
C ARG A 97 6.01 -18.68 -1.83
N SER A 98 6.07 -18.90 -3.14
CA SER A 98 5.36 -18.09 -4.14
C SER A 98 3.86 -17.96 -3.86
N SER A 99 3.21 -19.04 -3.41
CA SER A 99 1.79 -19.04 -3.02
C SER A 99 1.49 -18.17 -1.80
N LEU A 100 2.39 -18.15 -0.81
CA LEU A 100 2.24 -17.29 0.37
C LEU A 100 2.46 -15.82 0.01
N LEU A 101 3.40 -15.53 -0.89
CA LEU A 101 3.57 -14.17 -1.42
C LEU A 101 2.33 -13.72 -2.20
N ALA A 102 1.77 -14.58 -3.06
CA ALA A 102 0.53 -14.29 -3.79
C ALA A 102 -0.63 -14.00 -2.83
N LEU A 103 -0.82 -14.85 -1.82
CA LEU A 103 -1.86 -14.65 -0.82
C LEU A 103 -1.67 -13.32 -0.09
N LEU A 104 -0.45 -13.02 0.37
CA LEU A 104 -0.13 -11.77 1.06
C LEU A 104 -0.42 -10.55 0.18
N VAL A 105 -0.02 -10.59 -1.10
CA VAL A 105 -0.23 -9.48 -2.05
C VAL A 105 -1.71 -9.29 -2.36
N ILE A 106 -2.45 -10.36 -2.59
CA ILE A 106 -3.89 -10.29 -2.89
C ILE A 106 -4.65 -9.75 -1.69
N THR A 107 -4.42 -10.30 -0.49
CA THR A 107 -5.13 -9.87 0.72
C THR A 107 -4.77 -8.44 1.12
N SER A 108 -3.49 -8.05 1.04
CA SER A 108 -3.06 -6.68 1.29
C SER A 108 -3.71 -5.71 0.31
N GLY A 109 -3.63 -5.99 -0.99
CA GLY A 109 -4.19 -5.10 -2.00
C GLY A 109 -5.70 -4.99 -1.87
N ALA A 110 -6.42 -6.10 -1.70
CA ALA A 110 -7.86 -6.08 -1.51
C ALA A 110 -8.27 -5.27 -0.26
N LEU A 111 -7.57 -5.45 0.86
CA LEU A 111 -7.86 -4.75 2.11
C LEU A 111 -7.61 -3.24 1.99
N PHE A 112 -6.43 -2.84 1.50
CA PHE A 112 -6.07 -1.43 1.38
C PHE A 112 -6.83 -0.73 0.26
N GLY A 113 -7.12 -1.44 -0.83
CA GLY A 113 -8.05 -0.99 -1.85
C GLY A 113 -9.41 -0.69 -1.26
N LEU A 114 -9.96 -1.61 -0.46
CA LEU A 114 -11.26 -1.46 0.19
C LEU A 114 -11.30 -0.24 1.13
N VAL A 115 -10.25 -0.01 1.92
CA VAL A 115 -10.14 1.20 2.75
C VAL A 115 -10.09 2.47 1.90
N ASN A 116 -9.34 2.47 0.80
CA ASN A 116 -9.28 3.60 -0.13
C ASN A 116 -10.64 3.88 -0.79
N GLY A 117 -11.35 2.84 -1.24
CA GLY A 117 -12.67 2.99 -1.86
C GLY A 117 -13.71 3.60 -0.93
N PHE A 118 -13.59 3.33 0.37
CA PHE A 118 -14.47 3.88 1.40
C PHE A 118 -14.11 5.32 1.79
N THR A 119 -12.81 5.62 1.90
CA THR A 119 -12.32 6.91 2.45
C THR A 119 -12.21 8.01 1.40
N MET A 120 -12.06 7.66 0.12
CA MET A 120 -11.98 8.66 -0.95
C MET A 120 -13.35 9.30 -1.22
N PRO A 121 -13.43 10.64 -1.33
CA PRO A 121 -14.67 11.35 -1.58
C PRO A 121 -15.33 10.91 -2.90
N SER A 122 -16.35 10.06 -2.83
CA SER A 122 -17.08 9.58 -4.01
C SER A 122 -18.01 10.64 -4.63
N ALA A 123 -18.03 11.88 -4.12
CA ALA A 123 -19.23 12.72 -4.17
C ALA A 123 -19.28 13.80 -5.26
N ARG A 124 -18.21 14.10 -6.02
CA ARG A 124 -18.24 15.21 -7.03
C ARG A 124 -17.56 14.95 -8.37
N SER A 125 -16.64 14.00 -8.48
CA SER A 125 -15.88 13.69 -9.70
C SER A 125 -15.94 12.20 -10.00
N GLY A 126 -16.78 11.79 -10.96
CA GLY A 126 -16.93 10.41 -11.47
C GLY A 126 -15.97 9.36 -10.87
N GLY A 127 -16.42 8.70 -9.80
CA GLY A 127 -15.58 8.04 -8.77
C GLY A 127 -14.71 6.85 -9.19
N SER A 128 -14.43 6.68 -10.48
CA SER A 128 -13.48 5.72 -11.05
C SER A 128 -12.09 6.31 -11.28
N LEU A 129 -11.97 7.63 -11.52
CA LEU A 129 -10.70 8.25 -11.90
C LEU A 129 -9.69 8.29 -10.74
N ASP A 130 -10.12 8.61 -9.53
CA ASP A 130 -9.27 8.69 -8.34
C ASP A 130 -8.67 7.31 -8.03
N MET A 131 -9.52 6.28 -8.02
CA MET A 131 -9.06 4.90 -7.85
C MET A 131 -8.10 4.46 -8.97
N LEU A 132 -8.32 4.91 -10.21
CA LEU A 132 -7.38 4.65 -11.32
C LEU A 132 -6.03 5.31 -11.06
N GLY A 133 -6.02 6.53 -10.51
CA GLY A 133 -4.82 7.24 -10.10
C GLY A 133 -4.03 6.48 -9.04
N VAL A 134 -4.72 6.03 -7.99
CA VAL A 134 -4.13 5.23 -6.91
C VAL A 134 -3.53 3.94 -7.46
N VAL A 135 -4.31 3.17 -8.21
CA VAL A 135 -3.87 1.88 -8.77
C VAL A 135 -2.71 2.05 -9.76
N SER A 136 -2.70 3.14 -10.53
CA SER A 136 -1.58 3.49 -11.41
C SER A 136 -0.32 3.79 -10.61
N ALA A 137 -0.42 4.60 -9.54
CA ALA A 137 0.71 4.91 -8.68
C ALA A 137 1.23 3.67 -7.93
N VAL A 138 0.34 2.81 -7.43
CA VAL A 138 0.69 1.51 -6.82
C VAL A 138 1.46 0.65 -7.83
N ALA A 139 0.98 0.53 -9.07
CA ALA A 139 1.65 -0.27 -10.11
C ALA A 139 3.03 0.29 -10.46
N VAL A 140 3.14 1.61 -10.65
CA VAL A 140 4.40 2.30 -10.98
C VAL A 140 5.42 2.16 -9.85
N LEU A 141 5.04 2.43 -8.61
CA LEU A 141 5.94 2.27 -7.46
C LEU A 141 6.35 0.81 -7.29
N SER A 142 5.42 -0.13 -7.46
CA SER A 142 5.70 -1.56 -7.36
C SER A 142 6.74 -2.01 -8.37
N VAL A 143 6.60 -1.64 -9.66
CA VAL A 143 7.54 -2.06 -10.70
C VAL A 143 8.91 -1.41 -10.53
N LEU A 144 8.95 -0.11 -10.20
CA LEU A 144 10.22 0.61 -10.05
C LEU A 144 11.02 0.10 -8.84
N ILE A 145 10.38 -0.04 -7.69
CA ILE A 145 11.06 -0.45 -6.45
C ILE A 145 11.44 -1.93 -6.55
N SER A 146 10.51 -2.81 -6.91
CA SER A 146 10.81 -4.25 -6.98
C SER A 146 11.85 -4.55 -8.07
N GLY A 147 11.76 -3.89 -9.24
CA GLY A 147 12.73 -4.01 -10.32
C GLY A 147 14.13 -3.60 -9.88
N GLN A 148 14.24 -2.49 -9.14
CA GLN A 148 15.53 -2.04 -8.60
C GLN A 148 16.10 -3.07 -7.60
N VAL A 149 15.30 -3.58 -6.67
CA VAL A 149 15.76 -4.58 -5.68
C VAL A 149 16.22 -5.88 -6.35
N VAL A 150 15.57 -6.31 -7.44
CA VAL A 150 15.96 -7.53 -8.18
C VAL A 150 17.38 -7.43 -8.75
N VAL A 151 17.80 -6.26 -9.21
CA VAL A 151 19.13 -6.07 -9.82
C VAL A 151 20.22 -5.71 -8.80
N MET A 152 19.87 -5.46 -7.53
CA MET A 152 20.83 -5.13 -6.47
C MET A 152 21.72 -6.33 -6.12
N ARG A 153 23.01 -6.21 -6.42
CA ARG A 153 24.01 -7.25 -6.10
C ARG A 153 24.81 -6.97 -4.83
N SER A 154 25.01 -5.69 -4.47
CA SER A 154 25.87 -5.31 -3.35
C SER A 154 25.29 -5.70 -2.00
N LEU A 155 26.16 -6.14 -1.09
CA LEU A 155 25.77 -6.51 0.27
C LEU A 155 25.23 -5.29 1.05
N GLY A 156 25.82 -4.12 0.86
CA GLY A 156 25.37 -2.87 1.49
C GLY A 156 23.93 -2.51 1.13
N LEU A 157 23.55 -2.60 -0.15
CA LEU A 157 22.17 -2.34 -0.56
C LEU A 157 21.19 -3.39 -0.03
N LYS A 158 21.60 -4.66 0.05
CA LYS A 158 20.77 -5.71 0.67
C LYS A 158 20.53 -5.44 2.16
N ILE A 159 21.54 -4.94 2.88
CA ILE A 159 21.38 -4.51 4.28
C ILE A 159 20.46 -3.30 4.36
N ALA A 160 20.63 -2.30 3.48
CA ALA A 160 19.77 -1.12 3.44
C ALA A 160 18.28 -1.50 3.28
N VAL A 161 17.96 -2.42 2.37
CA VAL A 161 16.58 -2.94 2.22
C VAL A 161 16.03 -3.54 3.52
N ARG A 162 16.86 -4.32 4.24
CA ARG A 162 16.45 -4.92 5.53
C ARG A 162 16.23 -3.87 6.61
N VAL A 163 17.09 -2.85 6.65
CA VAL A 163 16.95 -1.70 7.57
C VAL A 163 15.66 -0.95 7.25
N THR A 164 15.35 -0.70 5.98
CA THR A 164 14.07 -0.10 5.57
C THR A 164 12.88 -0.95 6.04
N GLY A 165 12.95 -2.28 5.93
CA GLY A 165 11.94 -3.17 6.50
C GLY A 165 11.74 -2.99 8.02
N SER A 166 12.83 -2.84 8.78
CA SER A 166 12.74 -2.60 10.22
C SER A 166 12.09 -1.25 10.56
N TRP A 167 12.33 -0.21 9.76
CA TRP A 167 11.69 1.09 9.92
C TRP A 167 10.20 1.04 9.60
N ILE A 168 9.79 0.28 8.57
CA ILE A 168 8.38 0.04 8.25
C ILE A 168 7.69 -0.64 9.44
N ALA A 169 8.30 -1.70 10.00
CA ALA A 169 7.75 -2.39 11.16
C ALA A 169 7.64 -1.48 12.39
N ALA A 170 8.67 -0.67 12.65
CA ALA A 170 8.68 0.29 13.76
C ALA A 170 7.60 1.37 13.59
N ALA A 171 7.41 1.93 12.39
CA ALA A 171 6.36 2.89 12.11
C ALA A 171 4.96 2.29 12.32
N GLY A 172 4.76 1.02 11.93
CA GLY A 172 3.55 0.27 12.22
C GLY A 172 3.33 0.07 13.73
N LEU A 173 4.37 -0.28 14.49
CA LEU A 173 4.29 -0.44 15.95
C LEU A 173 3.99 0.88 16.67
N LEU A 174 4.53 2.00 16.20
CA LEU A 174 4.19 3.33 16.71
C LEU A 174 2.70 3.63 16.46
N SER A 175 2.21 3.34 15.26
CA SER A 175 0.79 3.51 14.90
C SER A 175 -0.11 2.62 15.78
N LEU A 176 0.29 1.36 16.01
CA LEU A 176 -0.41 0.43 16.91
C LEU A 176 -0.44 0.95 18.35
N GLY A 177 0.68 1.47 18.85
CA GLY A 177 0.75 2.05 20.20
C GLY A 177 -0.17 3.26 20.38
N LEU A 178 -0.34 4.08 19.32
CA LEU A 178 -1.30 5.19 19.33
C LEU A 178 -2.74 4.69 19.38
N TRP A 179 -3.07 3.64 18.63
CA TRP A 179 -4.39 3.00 18.68
C TRP A 179 -4.72 2.43 20.06
N LEU A 180 -3.75 1.85 20.77
CA LEU A 180 -3.94 1.25 22.10
C LEU A 180 -4.00 2.27 23.24
N LYS A 181 -3.51 3.50 23.01
CA LYS A 181 -3.53 4.58 24.00
C LYS A 181 -4.83 5.41 23.94
N GLY A 182 -5.51 5.39 22.78
CA GLY A 182 -6.86 5.96 22.61
C GLY A 182 -7.92 5.16 23.35
#